data_AF-A0A8X7BEF8-F1
#
_entry.id   AF-A0A8X7BEF8-F1
#
_cell.length_a   1.000
_cell.length_b   1.000
_cell.length_c   1.000
_cell.angle_alpha   90.00
_cell.angle_beta   90.00
_cell.angle_gamma   90.00
#
_symmetry.space_group_name_H-M   'P 1'
#
loop_
_entity.id
_entity.type
_entity.pdbx_description
1 polymer ?
#
loop_
_entity_poly.entity_id
_entity_poly.type
_entity_poly.pdbx_seq_one_letter_code
_entity_poly.pdbx_strand_id
1 'polypeptide(L)'
;MSSFKKYKCLTISEKKKVIDSVEEGERKVDVAKAFEIPLSSLSTILKNKEKIFSASSSRVRKRVSKGNFPRLEQCLISWMRQCRGQNIPMGGSLLKEKAKAFAKELGIEFSASEGWLTNFKKRKGISLQKNVRGKLKCRH
;
A
#
# COMPACT_ATOMS: atom_id res chain seq x y z
N MET A 1 20.09 24.98 -23.63
CA MET A 1 19.08 23.92 -23.47
C MET A 1 19.36 23.17 -22.18
N SER A 2 18.65 23.50 -21.09
CA SER A 2 18.86 22.86 -19.79
C SER A 2 18.35 21.42 -19.84
N SER A 3 19.26 20.45 -19.92
CA SER A 3 18.93 19.03 -19.85
C SER A 3 18.33 18.72 -18.47
N PHE A 4 17.00 18.60 -18.40
CA PHE A 4 16.33 18.13 -17.19
C PHE A 4 16.76 16.69 -16.93
N LYS A 5 17.74 16.51 -16.03
CA LYS A 5 18.20 15.19 -15.60
C LYS A 5 17.01 14.41 -15.05
N LYS A 6 16.63 13.32 -15.71
CA LYS A 6 15.46 12.52 -15.35
C LYS A 6 15.71 11.86 -13.99
N TYR A 7 15.10 12.39 -12.93
CA TYR A 7 15.32 11.89 -11.57
C TYR A 7 14.85 10.44 -11.43
N LYS A 8 15.72 9.57 -10.91
CA LYS A 8 15.40 8.17 -10.61
C LYS A 8 14.37 8.12 -9.48
N CYS A 9 13.17 7.66 -9.79
CA CYS A 9 12.12 7.48 -8.80
C CYS A 9 12.31 6.15 -8.05
N LEU A 10 12.97 6.21 -6.90
CA LEU A 10 13.16 5.05 -6.00
C LEU A 10 11.82 4.54 -5.46
N THR A 11 11.69 3.21 -5.41
CA THR A 11 10.59 2.49 -4.75
C THR A 11 10.67 2.61 -3.23
N ILE A 12 9.57 2.29 -2.52
CA ILE A 12 9.57 2.24 -1.05
C ILE A 12 10.62 1.24 -0.54
N SER A 13 10.80 0.11 -1.22
CA SER A 13 11.80 -0.89 -0.85
C SER A 13 13.22 -0.37 -1.01
N GLU A 14 13.53 0.33 -2.11
CA GLU A 14 14.85 0.94 -2.31
C GLU A 14 15.10 2.06 -1.31
N LYS A 15 14.08 2.89 -0.99
CA LYS A 15 14.20 3.93 0.04
C LYS A 15 14.48 3.35 1.42
N LYS A 16 13.93 2.16 1.76
CA LYS A 16 14.27 1.46 3.01
C LYS A 16 15.75 1.06 3.02
N LYS A 17 16.25 0.45 1.94
CA LYS A 17 17.68 0.12 1.80
C LYS A 17 18.59 1.34 1.95
N VAL A 18 18.21 2.49 1.38
CA VAL A 18 18.97 3.75 1.57
C VAL A 18 19.01 4.17 3.04
N ILE A 19 17.92 3.96 3.79
CA ILE A 19 17.87 4.28 5.23
C ILE A 19 18.75 3.30 6.01
N ASP A 20 18.59 1.98 5.77
CA ASP A 20 19.41 0.94 6.42
C ASP A 20 20.91 1.17 6.20
N SER A 21 21.37 1.40 4.96
CA SER A 21 22.78 1.73 4.66
C SER A 21 23.31 2.93 5.44
N VAL A 22 22.49 3.96 5.62
CA VAL A 22 22.89 5.15 6.39
C VAL A 22 22.90 4.88 7.89
N GLU A 23 22.00 4.03 8.40
CA GLU A 23 21.95 3.62 9.82
C GLU A 23 23.06 2.61 10.18
N GLU A 24 23.51 1.79 9.23
CA GLU A 24 24.69 0.91 9.33
C GLU A 24 26.02 1.69 9.39
N GLY A 25 25.99 3.01 9.14
CA GLY A 25 27.15 3.90 9.28
C GLY A 25 27.85 4.24 7.97
N GLU A 26 27.27 3.89 6.81
CA GLU A 26 27.85 4.31 5.53
C GLU A 26 27.80 5.83 5.35
N ARG A 27 28.82 6.39 4.69
CA ARG A 27 28.87 7.83 4.42
C ARG A 27 27.74 8.20 3.46
N LYS A 28 26.96 9.22 3.81
CA LYS A 28 25.84 9.74 3.00
C LYS A 28 26.20 10.04 1.54
N VAL A 29 27.45 10.43 1.27
CA VAL A 29 27.95 10.71 -0.08
C VAL A 29 28.10 9.44 -0.91
N ASP A 30 28.58 8.35 -0.31
CA ASP A 30 28.75 7.07 -1.00
C ASP A 30 27.39 6.42 -1.25
N VAL A 31 26.48 6.46 -0.27
CA VAL A 31 25.10 6.00 -0.44
C VAL A 31 24.39 6.79 -1.54
N ALA A 32 24.54 8.11 -1.57
CA ALA A 32 23.94 8.93 -2.63
C ALA A 32 24.45 8.53 -4.03
N LYS A 33 25.75 8.25 -4.17
CA LYS A 33 26.36 7.78 -5.42
C LYS A 33 25.87 6.39 -5.80
N ALA A 34 25.87 5.44 -4.88
CA ALA A 34 25.45 4.05 -5.11
C ALA A 34 23.99 3.96 -5.61
N PHE A 35 23.12 4.81 -5.07
CA PHE A 35 21.71 4.87 -5.46
C PHE A 35 21.41 5.87 -6.59
N GLU A 36 22.44 6.55 -7.13
CA GLU A 36 22.34 7.58 -8.17
C GLU A 36 21.36 8.72 -7.81
N ILE A 37 21.34 9.12 -6.55
CA ILE A 37 20.46 10.17 -6.04
C ILE A 37 21.25 11.42 -5.61
N PRO A 38 20.69 12.62 -5.78
CA PRO A 38 21.24 13.82 -5.16
C PRO A 38 21.24 13.72 -3.63
N LEU A 39 22.23 14.34 -2.98
CA LEU A 39 22.29 14.46 -1.51
C LEU A 39 21.03 15.11 -0.91
N SER A 40 20.41 16.05 -1.64
CA SER A 40 19.14 16.68 -1.24
C SER A 40 17.98 15.66 -1.20
N SER A 41 17.95 14.72 -2.15
CA SER A 41 16.99 13.62 -2.17
C SER A 41 17.22 12.64 -1.02
N LEU A 42 18.48 12.28 -0.74
CA LEU A 42 18.84 11.43 0.40
C LEU A 42 18.40 12.08 1.72
N SER A 43 18.62 13.38 1.87
CA SER A 43 18.19 14.13 3.06
C SER A 43 16.67 14.12 3.23
N THR A 44 15.92 14.24 2.12
CA THR A 44 14.46 14.19 2.13
C THR A 44 13.92 12.79 2.45
N ILE A 45 14.62 11.74 1.99
CA ILE A 45 14.31 10.34 2.30
C ILE A 45 14.49 10.11 3.82
N LEU A 46 15.63 10.50 4.37
CA LEU A 46 15.92 10.36 5.81
C LEU A 46 14.92 11.14 6.68
N LYS A 47 14.55 12.37 6.29
CA LYS A 47 13.51 13.15 7.00
C LYS A 47 12.14 12.46 7.03
N ASN A 48 11.84 11.63 6.03
CA ASN A 48 10.58 10.89 5.96
C ASN A 48 10.73 9.40 6.34
N LYS A 49 11.82 9.02 7.02
CA LYS A 49 12.14 7.61 7.32
C LYS A 49 11.01 6.86 8.01
N GLU A 50 10.40 7.46 9.03
CA GLU A 50 9.26 6.89 9.77
C GLU A 50 8.09 6.50 8.84
N LYS A 51 7.72 7.42 7.94
CA LYS A 51 6.62 7.21 6.98
C LYS A 51 6.95 6.15 5.94
N ILE A 52 8.23 6.00 5.60
CA ILE A 52 8.72 5.01 4.64
C ILE A 52 8.76 3.63 5.31
N PHE A 53 9.20 3.55 6.57
CA PHE A 53 9.25 2.32 7.36
C PHE A 53 7.84 1.79 7.64
N SER A 54 6.92 2.68 8.05
CA SER A 54 5.52 2.36 8.31
C SER A 54 4.73 1.98 7.04
N ALA A 55 5.26 2.26 5.85
CA ALA A 55 4.62 1.87 4.60
C ALA A 55 4.92 0.40 4.27
N SER A 56 3.88 -0.32 3.84
CA SER A 56 4.01 -1.69 3.33
C SER A 56 5.05 -1.76 2.21
N SER A 57 6.01 -2.67 2.35
CA SER A 57 7.17 -2.94 1.49
C SER A 57 6.76 -3.57 0.15
N SER A 58 5.83 -2.95 -0.56
CA SER A 58 5.49 -3.36 -1.92
C SER A 58 6.63 -2.95 -2.87
N ARG A 59 7.20 -3.94 -3.57
CA ARG A 59 8.26 -3.76 -4.59
C ARG A 59 7.89 -2.80 -5.72
N VAL A 60 6.60 -2.59 -5.98
CA VAL A 60 6.11 -1.74 -7.09
C VAL A 60 5.85 -0.30 -6.64
N ARG A 61 5.68 -0.06 -5.34
CA ARG A 61 5.11 1.19 -4.85
C ARG A 61 6.18 2.25 -4.66
N LYS A 62 6.07 3.37 -5.38
CA LYS A 62 7.00 4.52 -5.34
C LYS A 62 6.60 5.62 -4.35
N ARG A 63 5.31 5.69 -3.96
CA ARG A 63 4.74 6.73 -3.06
C ARG A 63 3.83 6.13 -2.00
N VAL A 64 3.97 6.64 -0.77
CA VAL A 64 3.02 6.42 0.32
C VAL A 64 1.79 7.26 0.04
N SER A 65 0.70 6.63 -0.42
CA SER A 65 -0.59 7.29 -0.61
C SER A 65 -1.50 6.85 0.54
N LYS A 66 -1.89 7.82 1.37
CA LYS A 66 -2.94 7.65 2.37
C LYS A 66 -4.27 7.47 1.63
N GLY A 67 -5.13 6.57 2.12
CA GLY A 67 -6.52 6.48 1.67
C GLY A 67 -7.24 7.81 1.85
N ASN A 68 -8.25 8.12 1.04
CA ASN A 68 -9.12 9.28 1.28
C ASN A 68 -9.84 9.14 2.63
N PHE A 69 -10.02 7.90 3.10
CA PHE A 69 -10.73 7.58 4.33
C PHE A 69 -9.89 6.61 5.19
N PRO A 70 -8.82 7.10 5.85
CA PRO A 70 -7.87 6.22 6.54
C PRO A 70 -8.51 5.45 7.71
N ARG A 71 -9.42 6.09 8.46
CA ARG A 71 -10.13 5.46 9.61
C ARG A 71 -11.05 4.34 9.14
N LEU A 72 -11.84 4.61 8.09
CA LEU A 72 -12.71 3.62 7.45
C LEU A 72 -11.90 2.43 6.90
N GLU A 73 -10.84 2.71 6.15
CA GLU A 73 -9.97 1.67 5.59
C GLU A 73 -9.32 0.80 6.68
N GLN A 74 -8.99 1.39 7.84
CA GLN A 74 -8.41 0.66 8.96
C GLN A 74 -9.41 -0.31 9.59
N CYS A 75 -10.64 0.13 9.88
CA CYS A 75 -11.72 -0.75 10.36
C CYS A 75 -11.96 -1.90 9.38
N LEU A 76 -11.99 -1.59 8.08
CA LEU A 76 -12.20 -2.59 7.04
C LEU A 76 -11.06 -3.62 7.00
N ILE A 77 -9.81 -3.20 7.16
CA ILE A 77 -8.66 -4.11 7.22
C ILE A 77 -8.71 -5.03 8.45
N SER A 78 -9.05 -4.49 9.62
CA SER A 78 -9.20 -5.29 10.83
C SER A 78 -10.29 -6.35 10.66
N TRP A 79 -11.42 -5.99 10.07
CA TRP A 79 -12.49 -6.94 9.75
C TRP A 79 -12.04 -7.99 8.73
N MET A 80 -11.38 -7.59 7.65
CA MET A 80 -10.82 -8.52 6.67
C MET A 80 -9.84 -9.53 7.28
N ARG A 81 -9.02 -9.11 8.26
CA ARG A 81 -8.09 -10.00 8.97
C ARG A 81 -8.84 -11.07 9.77
N GLN A 82 -9.97 -10.72 10.38
CA GLN A 82 -10.85 -11.67 11.07
C GLN A 82 -11.47 -12.66 10.08
N CYS A 83 -12.02 -12.17 8.95
CA CYS A 83 -12.59 -13.03 7.91
C CYS A 83 -11.57 -14.01 7.29
N ARG A 84 -10.30 -13.60 7.15
CA ARG A 84 -9.22 -14.49 6.71
C ARG A 84 -8.97 -15.63 7.69
N GLY A 85 -9.07 -15.38 9.00
CA GLY A 85 -8.95 -16.44 10.01
C GLY A 85 -10.08 -17.46 9.94
N GLN A 86 -11.25 -17.06 9.41
CA GLN A 86 -12.42 -17.91 9.26
C GLN A 86 -12.56 -18.50 7.84
N ASN A 87 -11.56 -18.33 6.96
CA ASN A 87 -11.60 -18.76 5.56
C ASN A 87 -12.81 -18.26 4.75
N ILE A 88 -13.40 -17.13 5.13
CA ILE A 88 -14.57 -16.57 4.43
C ILE A 88 -14.10 -15.89 3.13
N PRO A 89 -14.55 -16.34 1.94
CA PRO A 89 -14.20 -15.69 0.68
C PRO A 89 -14.83 -14.29 0.62
N MET A 90 -13.98 -13.27 0.70
CA MET A 90 -14.43 -11.89 0.62
C MET A 90 -14.61 -11.47 -0.84
N GLY A 91 -15.86 -11.43 -1.30
CA GLY A 91 -16.22 -10.85 -2.58
C GLY A 91 -16.09 -9.33 -2.60
N GLY A 92 -15.98 -8.75 -3.80
CA GLY A 92 -15.93 -7.29 -3.97
C GLY A 92 -17.20 -6.61 -3.45
N SER A 93 -18.38 -7.21 -3.70
CA SER A 93 -19.67 -6.71 -3.24
C SER A 93 -19.78 -6.68 -1.72
N LEU A 94 -19.38 -7.76 -1.05
CA LEU A 94 -19.36 -7.86 0.41
C LEU A 94 -18.45 -6.78 1.03
N LEU A 95 -17.28 -6.58 0.43
CA LEU A 95 -16.33 -5.57 0.91
C LEU A 95 -16.89 -4.14 0.78
N LYS A 96 -17.65 -3.85 -0.28
CA LYS A 96 -18.34 -2.56 -0.45
C LYS A 96 -19.45 -2.36 0.57
N GLU A 97 -20.26 -3.38 0.79
CA GLU A 97 -21.36 -3.32 1.76
C GLU A 97 -20.83 -3.05 3.17
N LYS A 98 -19.79 -3.80 3.57
CA LYS A 98 -19.16 -3.59 4.87
C LYS A 98 -18.50 -2.21 4.98
N ALA A 99 -17.90 -1.71 3.91
CA ALA A 99 -17.34 -0.35 3.88
C ALA A 99 -18.44 0.72 4.03
N LYS A 100 -19.61 0.55 3.42
CA LYS A 100 -20.75 1.46 3.62
C LYS A 100 -21.26 1.41 5.07
N ALA A 101 -21.35 0.23 5.66
CA ALA A 101 -21.78 0.07 7.05
C ALA A 101 -20.82 0.79 8.03
N PHE A 102 -19.51 0.59 7.87
CA PHE A 102 -18.51 1.31 8.67
C PHE A 102 -18.52 2.81 8.41
N ALA A 103 -18.78 3.26 7.18
CA ALA A 103 -18.87 4.68 6.90
C ALA A 103 -20.06 5.33 7.62
N LYS A 104 -21.21 4.65 7.67
CA LYS A 104 -22.39 5.09 8.43
C LYS A 104 -22.09 5.19 9.93
N GLU A 105 -21.44 4.18 10.50
CA GLU A 105 -21.04 4.16 11.91
C GLU A 105 -20.03 5.27 12.25
N LEU A 106 -19.15 5.61 11.32
CA LEU A 106 -18.16 6.68 11.49
C LEU A 106 -18.69 8.07 11.13
N GLY A 107 -19.93 8.18 10.64
CA GLY A 107 -20.51 9.45 10.17
C GLY A 107 -19.80 10.04 8.95
N ILE A 108 -19.22 9.20 8.09
CA ILE A 108 -18.46 9.62 6.90
C ILE A 108 -19.35 9.46 5.67
N GLU A 109 -19.48 10.52 4.88
CA GLU A 109 -20.08 10.41 3.55
C GLU A 109 -19.13 9.64 2.62
N PHE A 110 -19.51 8.40 2.30
CA PHE A 110 -18.66 7.49 1.56
C PHE A 110 -19.44 6.73 0.49
N SER A 111 -18.99 6.87 -0.75
CA SER A 111 -19.48 6.07 -1.87
C SER A 111 -18.47 4.97 -2.20
N ALA A 112 -18.90 3.72 -2.05
CA ALA A 112 -18.12 2.52 -2.37
C ALA A 112 -18.01 2.28 -3.89
N SER A 113 -17.45 3.26 -4.61
CA SER A 113 -17.27 3.22 -6.05
C SER A 113 -16.32 2.10 -6.49
N GLU A 114 -16.46 1.64 -7.74
CA GLU A 114 -15.54 0.65 -8.33
C GLU A 114 -14.09 1.15 -8.35
N GLY A 115 -13.90 2.46 -8.61
CA GLY A 115 -12.59 3.10 -8.58
C GLY A 115 -11.95 3.07 -7.18
N TRP A 116 -12.73 3.37 -6.13
CA TRP A 116 -12.25 3.28 -4.76
C TRP A 116 -11.85 1.84 -4.41
N LEU A 117 -12.70 0.86 -4.72
CA LEU A 117 -12.44 -0.55 -4.42
C LEU A 117 -11.17 -1.06 -5.12
N THR A 118 -10.99 -0.71 -6.39
CA THR A 118 -9.81 -1.09 -7.18
C THR A 118 -8.54 -0.48 -6.59
N ASN A 119 -8.57 0.80 -6.25
CA ASN A 119 -7.43 1.48 -5.64
C ASN A 119 -7.13 0.95 -4.23
N PHE A 120 -8.17 0.67 -3.43
CA PHE A 120 -8.04 0.07 -2.10
C PHE A 120 -7.32 -1.28 -2.16
N LYS A 121 -7.75 -2.18 -3.05
CA LYS A 121 -7.10 -3.49 -3.30
C LYS A 121 -5.64 -3.33 -3.68
N LYS A 122 -5.36 -2.46 -4.66
CA LYS A 122 -3.99 -2.18 -5.15
C LYS A 122 -3.10 -1.63 -4.05
N ARG A 123 -3.61 -0.71 -3.22
CA ARG A 123 -2.86 -0.08 -2.11
C ARG A 123 -2.53 -1.04 -0.98
N LYS A 124 -3.43 -1.96 -0.67
CA LYS A 124 -3.30 -2.87 0.47
C LYS A 124 -2.81 -4.28 0.06
N GLY A 125 -2.56 -4.52 -1.23
CA GLY A 125 -2.11 -5.82 -1.74
C GLY A 125 -3.15 -6.92 -1.52
N ILE A 126 -4.43 -6.56 -1.54
CA ILE A 126 -5.52 -7.52 -1.29
C ILE A 126 -5.86 -8.20 -2.62
N SER A 127 -5.44 -9.45 -2.77
CA SER A 127 -6.01 -10.36 -3.75
C SER A 127 -7.32 -10.91 -3.18
N LEU A 128 -8.46 -10.49 -3.71
CA LEU A 128 -9.71 -11.18 -3.41
C LEU A 128 -9.65 -12.55 -4.07
N GLN A 129 -9.90 -13.61 -3.30
CA GLN A 129 -10.14 -14.92 -3.88
C GLN A 129 -11.39 -14.81 -4.76
N LYS A 130 -11.22 -14.99 -6.08
CA LYS A 130 -12.37 -15.19 -6.94
C LYS A 130 -12.97 -16.52 -6.47
N ASN A 131 -14.21 -16.49 -5.98
CA ASN A 131 -14.99 -17.71 -5.83
C ASN A 131 -15.01 -18.36 -7.21
N VAL A 132 -14.20 -19.38 -7.42
CA VAL A 132 -14.45 -20.36 -8.47
C VAL A 132 -15.82 -20.91 -8.12
N ARG A 133 -16.84 -20.59 -8.92
CA ARG A 133 -18.10 -21.35 -8.93
C ARG A 133 -17.71 -22.79 -9.26
N GLY A 134 -17.38 -23.56 -8.23
CA GLY A 134 -17.27 -25.01 -8.33
C GLY A 134 -18.65 -25.48 -8.73
N LYS A 135 -18.84 -25.79 -10.01
CA LYS A 135 -19.92 -26.67 -10.42
C LYS A 135 -19.76 -27.93 -9.59
N LEU A 136 -20.74 -28.22 -8.74
CA LEU A 136 -20.96 -29.53 -8.17
C LEU A 136 -21.02 -30.51 -9.36
N LYS A 137 -19.94 -31.24 -9.61
CA LYS A 137 -20.02 -32.51 -10.33
C LYS A 137 -20.24 -33.56 -9.27
N CYS A 138 -21.49 -33.98 -9.11
CA CYS A 138 -21.81 -35.22 -8.45
C CYS A 138 -21.03 -36.34 -9.16
N ARG A 139 -20.26 -37.10 -8.39
CA ARG A 139 -19.58 -38.30 -8.83
C ARG A 139 -20.38 -39.45 -8.22
N HIS A 140 -21.15 -40.16 -9.04
CA HIS A 140 -21.52 -41.56 -8.76
C HIS A 140 -20.44 -42.43 -9.41
#